data_AF-A0A087TUJ2-F1
#
_entry.id   AF-A0A087TUJ2-F1
#
_cell.length_a   1.000
_cell.length_b   1.000
_cell.length_c   1.000
_cell.angle_alpha   90.00
_cell.angle_beta   90.00
_cell.angle_gamma   90.00
#
_symmetry.space_group_name_H-M   'P 1'
#
loop_
_entity.id
_entity.type
_entity.pdbx_description
1 polymer ?
#
loop_
_entity_poly.entity_id
_entity_poly.type
_entity_poly.pdbx_seq_one_letter_code
_entity_poly.pdbx_strand_id
1 'polypeptide(L)' 'MEHYMESPTITDYAFRDELHRLVRAFVRSGGYRSPIPGWKPYPQNTALIERDNITIVQSYHQDKCSFWKDKGFENYAWVS' A
#
# COMPACT_ATOMS: atom_id res chain seq x y z
N MET A 1 0.39 24.26 21.05
CA MET A 1 -0.82 23.77 20.38
C MET A 1 -0.68 22.26 20.37
N GLU A 2 -1.27 21.58 21.35
CA GLU A 2 -1.14 20.13 21.45
C GLU A 2 -1.96 19.50 20.32
N HIS A 3 -1.29 18.78 19.43
CA HIS A 3 -1.93 17.99 18.40
C HIS A 3 -2.64 16.82 19.10
N TYR A 4 -3.90 17.02 19.46
CA TYR A 4 -4.74 15.95 19.98
C TYR A 4 -4.88 14.88 18.89
N MET A 5 -4.22 13.75 19.10
CA MET A 5 -4.53 12.54 18.34
C MET A 5 -5.65 11.84 19.10
N GLU A 6 -6.77 11.64 18.42
CA GLU A 6 -7.85 10.81 18.95
C GLU A 6 -7.31 9.45 19.37
N SER A 7 -7.86 8.91 20.46
CA SER A 7 -7.50 7.56 20.90
C SER A 7 -7.91 6.56 19.81
N PRO A 8 -7.06 5.57 19.47
CA PRO A 8 -7.37 4.60 18.44
C PRO A 8 -8.68 3.86 18.73
N THR A 9 -9.49 3.70 17.69
CA THR A 9 -10.70 2.90 17.72
C THR A 9 -10.38 1.40 17.68
N ILE A 10 -11.39 0.56 17.92
CA ILE A 10 -11.27 -0.90 17.76
C ILE A 10 -10.88 -1.25 16.31
N THR A 11 -11.41 -0.52 15.33
CA THR A 11 -11.08 -0.69 13.91
C THR A 11 -9.62 -0.36 13.63
N ASP A 12 -9.05 0.66 14.27
CA ASP A 12 -7.63 1.00 14.11
C ASP A 12 -6.71 -0.11 14.62
N TYR A 13 -7.08 -0.75 15.75
CA TYR A 13 -6.35 -1.90 16.27
C TYR A 13 -6.46 -3.12 15.35
N ALA A 14 -7.65 -3.39 14.81
CA ALA A 14 -7.87 -4.47 13.85
C ALA A 14 -7.04 -4.26 12.57
N PHE A 15 -7.05 -3.04 12.02
CA PHE A 15 -6.24 -2.68 10.87
C PHE A 15 -4.74 -2.84 11.14
N ARG A 16 -4.25 -2.36 12.29
CA ARG A 16 -2.85 -2.53 12.71
C ARG A 16 -2.46 -4.01 12.73
N ASP A 17 -3.29 -4.86 13.32
CA ASP A 17 -2.98 -6.28 13.49
C ASP A 17 -2.98 -7.01 12.15
N GLU A 18 -3.91 -6.68 11.27
CA GLU A 18 -3.95 -7.20 9.91
C GLU A 18 -2.74 -6.75 9.09
N LEU A 19 -2.41 -5.45 9.13
CA LEU A 19 -1.22 -4.92 8.45
C LEU A 19 0.07 -5.62 8.93
N HIS A 20 0.22 -5.81 10.25
CA HIS A 20 1.33 -6.56 10.81
C HIS A 20 1.36 -8.01 10.33
N ARG A 21 0.21 -8.68 10.26
CA ARG A 21 0.11 -10.06 9.77
C ARG A 21 0.57 -10.16 8.31
N LEU A 22 0.09 -9.27 7.45
CA LEU A 22 0.43 -9.21 6.02
C LEU A 22 1.93 -8.96 5.81
N VAL A 23 2.47 -7.93 6.45
CA VAL A 23 3.89 -7.55 6.32
C VAL A 23 4.80 -8.66 6.85
N ARG A 24 4.49 -9.27 8.00
CA ARG A 24 5.26 -10.39 8.53
C ARG A 24 5.24 -11.59 7.58
N ALA A 25 4.10 -11.92 7.00
CA ALA A 25 3.99 -13.00 6.03
C ALA A 25 4.84 -12.73 4.77
N PHE A 26 4.79 -11.49 4.27
CA PHE A 26 5.59 -11.06 3.13
C PHE A 26 7.10 -11.18 3.41
N VAL A 27 7.57 -10.64 4.53
CA VAL A 27 8.99 -10.71 4.92
C VAL A 27 9.45 -12.15 5.11
N ARG A 28 8.65 -13.00 5.78
CA ARG A 28 8.98 -14.42 5.98
C ARG A 28 9.06 -15.20 4.67
N SER A 29 8.36 -14.75 3.63
CA SER A 29 8.44 -15.36 2.29
C SER A 29 9.66 -14.92 1.47
N GLY A 30 10.51 -14.02 2.02
CA GLY A 30 11.59 -13.39 1.27
C GLY A 30 11.12 -12.34 0.26
N GLY A 31 9.90 -11.82 0.42
CA GLY A 31 9.31 -10.83 -0.48
C GLY A 31 8.69 -11.38 -1.76
N TYR A 32 8.56 -12.71 -1.89
CA TYR A 32 8.03 -13.35 -3.10
C TYR A 32 6.55 -13.73 -3.01
N ARG A 33 5.99 -13.86 -1.81
CA ARG A 33 4.62 -14.31 -1.60
C ARG A 33 3.88 -13.38 -0.64
N SER A 34 2.62 -13.14 -0.95
CA SER A 34 1.69 -12.44 -0.06
C SER A 34 0.54 -13.38 0.28
N PRO A 35 -0.02 -13.31 1.51
CA PRO A 35 -1.26 -14.00 1.83
C PRO A 35 -2.49 -13.41 1.11
N ILE A 36 -2.34 -12.30 0.39
CA ILE A 36 -3.41 -11.65 -0.38
C ILE A 36 -3.66 -12.45 -1.67
N PRO A 37 -4.85 -13.05 -1.85
CA PRO A 37 -5.16 -13.86 -3.04
C PRO A 37 -5.08 -13.05 -4.33
N GLY A 38 -4.36 -13.54 -5.34
CA GLY A 38 -4.22 -12.88 -6.63
C GLY A 38 -3.23 -11.70 -6.66
N TRP A 39 -2.62 -11.35 -5.52
CA TRP A 39 -1.54 -10.37 -5.50
C TRP A 39 -0.33 -10.91 -6.25
N LYS A 40 0.29 -10.05 -7.04
CA LYS A 40 1.50 -10.35 -7.80
C LYS A 40 2.53 -9.24 -7.57
N PRO A 41 3.83 -9.53 -7.77
CA PRO A 41 4.85 -8.50 -7.61
C PRO A 41 4.62 -7.29 -8.50
N TYR A 42 4.98 -6.11 -7.98
CA TYR A 42 5.03 -4.88 -8.76
C TYR A 42 5.90 -5.08 -10.02
N PRO A 43 5.52 -4.56 -11.22
CA PRO A 43 4.42 -3.63 -11.50
C PRO A 43 3.06 -4.26 -11.84
N GLN A 44 2.89 -5.57 -11.69
CA GLN A 44 1.72 -6.27 -12.23
C GLN A 44 0.41 -5.85 -11.54
N ASN A 45 0.44 -5.73 -10.22
CA ASN A 45 -0.64 -5.12 -9.46
C ASN A 45 -0.13 -4.55 -8.13
N THR A 46 -0.98 -3.74 -7.51
CA THR A 46 -0.74 -3.14 -6.19
C THR A 46 -1.89 -3.54 -5.27
N ALA A 47 -1.58 -3.91 -4.03
CA ALA A 47 -2.59 -4.10 -3.00
C ALA A 47 -2.84 -2.77 -2.29
N LEU A 48 -4.09 -2.31 -2.29
CA LEU A 48 -4.56 -1.21 -1.45
C LEU A 48 -5.18 -1.80 -0.20
N ILE A 49 -4.65 -1.41 0.95
CA ILE A 49 -5.10 -1.87 2.26
C ILE A 49 -5.80 -0.67 2.92
N GLU A 50 -7.12 -0.71 3.00
CA GLU A 50 -7.95 0.37 3.50
C GLU A 50 -8.87 -0.14 4.60
N ARG A 51 -8.56 0.20 5.86
CA ARG A 51 -9.31 -0.23 7.05
C ARG A 51 -9.48 -1.75 7.08
N ASP A 52 -10.63 -2.24 6.65
CA ASP A 52 -11.02 -3.64 6.75
C ASP A 52 -10.96 -4.36 5.40
N ASN A 53 -10.63 -3.63 4.33
CA ASN A 53 -10.66 -4.12 2.96
C ASN A 53 -9.28 -4.10 2.32
N ILE A 54 -9.00 -5.16 1.57
CA ILE A 54 -7.83 -5.26 0.72
C ILE A 54 -8.32 -5.38 -0.72
N THR A 55 -7.93 -4.43 -1.57
CA THR A 55 -8.27 -4.46 -2.99
C THR A 55 -7.00 -4.56 -3.83
N ILE A 56 -7.08 -5.30 -4.93
CA ILE A 56 -5.99 -5.39 -5.90
C ILE A 56 -6.33 -4.45 -7.05
N VAL A 57 -5.47 -3.47 -7.26
CA VAL A 57 -5.59 -2.51 -8.34
C VAL A 57 -4.47 -2.73 -9.36
N GLN A 58 -4.84 -2.63 -10.63
CA GLN A 58 -3.89 -2.57 -11.72
C GLN A 58 -3.58 -1.09 -12.00
N SER A 59 -2.35 -0.79 -12.41
CA SER A 59 -2.00 0.55 -12.89
C SER A 59 -2.31 1.69 -11.89
N TYR A 60 -1.91 1.52 -10.62
CA TYR A 60 -2.23 2.48 -9.56
C TYR A 60 -1.70 3.90 -9.88
N HIS A 61 -2.63 4.84 -10.08
CA HIS A 61 -2.38 6.23 -10.51
C HIS A 61 -1.55 6.37 -11.81
N GLN A 62 -1.72 5.48 -12.78
CA GLN A 62 -0.95 5.52 -14.04
C GLN A 62 -0.99 6.89 -14.74
N ASP A 63 -2.14 7.54 -14.81
CA ASP A 63 -2.26 8.88 -15.42
C ASP A 63 -1.40 9.94 -14.71
N LYS A 64 -1.31 9.85 -13.38
CA LYS A 64 -0.44 10.74 -12.61
C LYS A 64 1.02 10.36 -12.86
N CYS A 65 1.39 9.08 -12.80
CA CYS A 65 2.75 8.65 -13.12
C CYS A 65 3.19 9.17 -14.51
N SER A 66 2.34 9.05 -15.52
CA SER A 66 2.56 9.61 -16.86
C SER A 66 2.75 11.12 -16.83
N PHE A 67 1.86 11.87 -16.17
CA PHE A 67 2.00 13.32 -16.03
C PHE A 67 3.33 13.73 -15.39
N TRP A 68 3.73 13.09 -14.29
CA TRP A 68 4.95 13.44 -13.58
C TRP A 68 6.19 13.13 -14.43
N LYS A 69 6.18 12.02 -15.16
CA LYS A 69 7.22 11.65 -16.13
C LYS A 69 7.31 12.66 -17.27
N ASP A 70 6.18 12.97 -17.90
CA ASP A 70 6.12 13.87 -19.07
C ASP A 70 6.53 15.31 -18.73
N LYS A 71 6.41 15.70 -17.45
CA LYS A 71 6.83 17.01 -16.96
C LYS A 71 8.22 17.03 -16.32
N GLY A 72 8.93 15.90 -16.27
CA GLY A 72 10.26 15.81 -15.68
C GLY A 72 10.28 16.03 -14.16
N PHE A 73 9.18 15.73 -13.46
CA PHE A 73 9.06 15.86 -12.01
C PHE A 73 9.59 14.64 -11.22
N GLU A 74 10.47 13.84 -11.83
CA GLU A 74 11.04 12.63 -11.22
C GLU A 74 11.85 12.92 -9.94
N ASN A 75 12.31 14.16 -9.75
CA ASN A 75 12.96 14.60 -8.51
C ASN A 75 11.99 14.72 -7.32
N TYR A 76 10.68 14.77 -7.57
CA TYR A 76 9.66 15.04 -6.56
C TYR A 76 8.69 13.87 -6.35
N ALA A 77 8.72 12.87 -7.24
CA ALA A 77 7.98 11.63 -7.06
C ALA A 77 8.75 10.45 -7.62
N TRP A 78 8.61 9.32 -6.95
CA TRP A 78 8.97 8.04 -7.54
C TRP A 78 7.98 7.70 -8.65
N VAL A 79 8.42 7.86 -9.90
CA VAL A 79 7.68 7.40 -11.07
C VAL A 79 8.36 6.13 -11.58
N SER A 80 7.74 4.98 -11.37
CA SER A 80 8.23 3.67 -11.84
C SER A 80 7.75 3.35 -13.25
#